data_AF-A0A349AN22-F1
#
_entry.id   AF-A0A349AN22-F1
#
_cell.length_a   1.000
_cell.length_b   1.000
_cell.length_c   1.000
_cell.angle_alpha   90.00
_cell.angle_beta   90.00
_cell.angle_gamma   90.00
#
_symmetry.space_group_name_H-M   'P 1'
#
loop_
_entity.id
_entity.type
_entity.pdbx_description
1 polymer ?
#
loop_
_entity_poly.entity_id
_entity_poly.type
_entity_poly.pdbx_seq_one_letter_code
_entity_poly.pdbx_strand_id
1 'polypeptide(L)'
;MKKLLLAILISFSLLATSCGYLFVPGEGYIYSDSGAVIVGGNDQPIRLINSEEADNPSFDELVAFIYADDTNMMPYIKGGPEAFVCSDFAERLHNNAEAVGIKAGWVSIDYADGSIGHAVNVFETTDMGLVFIDCTGELLKTWDGEDYFYDSDIDHFNDLNKWDTVAYFLIGEIYGRIAIDETESLEYGYFEDYIENWESYRTLLADYNDEVKRYNNAADGKTFIIGSEEYEYMKAWQAELIQMKQARDEMERQLGDYYYLPSGIVSDYTIYW
;
A
#
# COMPACT_ATOMS: atom_id res chain seq x y z
N MET A 1 -68.46 -59.73 17.49
CA MET A 1 -67.69 -60.45 18.53
C MET A 1 -66.24 -60.56 18.08
N LYS A 2 -65.28 -60.10 18.92
CA LYS A 2 -63.82 -60.39 18.89
C LYS A 2 -63.07 -59.81 17.66
N LYS A 3 -61.95 -59.07 17.74
CA LYS A 3 -60.98 -58.60 18.77
C LYS A 3 -60.30 -57.36 18.12
N LEU A 4 -60.18 -56.22 18.80
CA LEU A 4 -58.98 -55.79 19.51
C LEU A 4 -57.67 -55.94 18.69
N LEU A 5 -57.15 -54.84 18.15
CA LEU A 5 -55.71 -54.56 18.17
C LEU A 5 -55.42 -53.07 17.93
N LEU A 6 -54.90 -52.50 19.00
CA LEU A 6 -54.32 -51.18 19.20
C LEU A 6 -52.98 -51.13 18.45
N ALA A 7 -52.77 -50.14 17.58
CA ALA A 7 -51.45 -49.79 17.08
C ALA A 7 -51.24 -48.29 17.29
N ILE A 8 -50.46 -47.98 18.32
CA ILE A 8 -49.96 -46.64 18.63
C ILE A 8 -48.86 -46.35 17.62
N LEU A 9 -49.10 -45.39 16.72
CA LEU A 9 -48.06 -44.75 15.90
C LEU A 9 -47.91 -43.33 16.43
N ILE A 10 -46.97 -43.16 17.37
CA ILE A 10 -46.47 -41.85 17.76
C ILE A 10 -45.54 -41.42 16.63
N SER A 11 -46.05 -40.61 15.72
CA SER A 11 -45.23 -39.86 14.77
C SER A 11 -44.49 -38.77 15.53
N PHE A 12 -43.23 -39.01 15.86
CA PHE A 12 -42.29 -37.99 16.30
C PHE A 12 -41.94 -37.13 15.09
N SER A 13 -42.71 -36.07 14.84
CA SER A 13 -42.27 -34.99 13.95
C SER A 13 -41.23 -34.17 14.72
N LEU A 14 -39.94 -34.50 14.53
CA LEU A 14 -38.87 -33.56 14.80
C LEU A 14 -39.04 -32.39 13.84
N LEU A 15 -39.67 -31.31 14.31
CA LEU A 15 -39.43 -29.99 13.77
C LEU A 15 -38.00 -29.62 14.19
N ALA A 16 -37.05 -29.94 13.31
CA ALA A 16 -35.78 -29.24 13.30
C ALA A 16 -36.09 -27.80 12.91
N THR A 17 -36.38 -26.95 13.89
CA THR A 17 -36.17 -25.52 13.76
C THR A 17 -34.67 -25.33 13.72
N SER A 18 -34.06 -25.53 12.55
CA SER A 18 -32.81 -24.83 12.27
C SER A 18 -33.18 -23.36 12.39
N CYS A 19 -32.76 -22.77 13.49
CA CYS A 19 -32.69 -21.34 13.67
C CYS A 19 -31.75 -20.83 12.57
N GLY A 20 -32.31 -20.66 11.37
CA GLY A 20 -31.75 -19.75 10.40
C GLY A 20 -31.88 -18.40 11.07
N TYR A 21 -30.82 -17.98 11.76
CA TYR A 21 -30.55 -16.55 11.85
C TYR A 21 -30.58 -16.09 10.41
N LEU A 22 -31.68 -15.42 10.05
CA LEU A 22 -31.76 -14.72 8.79
C LEU A 22 -30.58 -13.76 8.86
N PHE A 23 -29.51 -14.08 8.13
CA PHE A 23 -28.42 -13.15 7.95
C PHE A 23 -29.04 -11.97 7.22
N VAL A 24 -29.28 -10.89 7.95
CA VAL A 24 -29.66 -9.61 7.36
C VAL A 24 -28.32 -8.91 7.13
N PRO A 25 -27.86 -8.79 5.88
CA PRO A 25 -26.66 -8.02 5.59
C PRO A 25 -26.81 -6.63 6.19
N GLY A 26 -25.76 -6.14 6.83
CA GLY A 26 -25.74 -4.75 7.27
C GLY A 26 -25.72 -3.85 6.04
N GLU A 27 -26.48 -2.77 6.08
CA GLU A 27 -26.50 -1.80 4.98
C GLU A 27 -25.10 -1.18 4.80
N GLY A 28 -24.52 -1.39 3.62
CA GLY A 28 -23.19 -0.93 3.25
C GLY A 28 -22.04 -1.85 3.67
N TYR A 29 -22.30 -2.97 4.36
CA TYR A 29 -21.23 -3.91 4.72
C TYR A 29 -20.74 -4.69 3.51
N ILE A 30 -19.43 -4.88 3.42
CA ILE A 30 -18.79 -5.68 2.38
C ILE A 30 -18.38 -7.06 2.90
N TYR A 31 -18.37 -8.03 1.99
CA TYR A 31 -18.18 -9.45 2.29
C TYR A 31 -17.15 -10.05 1.34
N SER A 32 -16.22 -10.83 1.87
CA SER A 32 -15.34 -11.68 1.07
C SER A 32 -16.13 -12.72 0.27
N ASP A 33 -15.48 -13.35 -0.71
CA ASP A 33 -16.06 -14.45 -1.51
C ASP A 33 -16.55 -15.63 -0.66
N SER A 34 -15.96 -15.83 0.53
CA SER A 34 -16.39 -16.84 1.50
C SER A 34 -17.70 -16.49 2.22
N GLY A 35 -18.20 -15.26 2.06
CA GLY A 35 -19.33 -14.70 2.79
C GLY A 35 -18.98 -14.13 4.17
N ALA A 36 -17.71 -14.16 4.57
CA ALA A 36 -17.26 -13.51 5.80
C ALA A 36 -17.26 -11.98 5.63
N VAL A 37 -17.74 -11.27 6.65
CA VAL A 37 -17.70 -9.80 6.71
C VAL A 37 -16.25 -9.33 6.75
N ILE A 38 -15.93 -8.33 5.94
CA ILE A 38 -14.60 -7.69 5.99
C ILE A 38 -14.61 -6.68 7.14
N VAL A 39 -13.52 -6.64 7.89
CA VAL A 39 -13.39 -5.80 9.08
C VAL A 39 -12.17 -4.89 9.03
N GLY A 40 -12.27 -3.79 9.74
CA GLY A 40 -11.17 -2.89 10.09
C GLY A 40 -10.23 -3.49 11.13
N GLY A 41 -9.21 -2.72 11.50
CA GLY A 41 -8.19 -3.13 12.48
C GLY A 41 -8.79 -3.38 13.87
N ASN A 42 -9.89 -2.72 14.19
CA ASN A 42 -10.62 -2.81 15.46
C ASN A 42 -11.78 -3.84 15.44
N ASP A 43 -11.77 -4.77 14.48
CA ASP A 43 -12.80 -5.80 14.25
C ASP A 43 -14.20 -5.25 13.92
N GLN A 44 -14.35 -3.95 13.63
CA GLN A 44 -15.63 -3.41 13.14
C GLN A 44 -15.80 -3.72 11.64
N PRO A 45 -17.03 -4.05 11.19
CA PRO A 45 -17.30 -4.22 9.77
C PRO A 45 -16.95 -2.99 8.95
N ILE A 46 -16.25 -3.18 7.82
CA ILE A 46 -16.09 -2.14 6.81
C ILE A 46 -17.47 -1.83 6.22
N ARG A 47 -17.79 -0.54 6.15
CA ARG A 47 -19.05 0.00 5.68
C ARG A 47 -18.84 1.08 4.63
N LEU A 48 -19.21 0.75 3.40
CA LEU A 48 -19.21 1.69 2.28
C LEU A 48 -20.52 2.48 2.26
N ILE A 49 -20.39 3.81 2.20
CA ILE A 49 -21.50 4.77 2.16
C ILE A 49 -21.52 5.39 0.77
N ASN A 50 -22.25 4.76 -0.15
CA ASN A 50 -22.32 5.21 -1.53
C ASN A 50 -23.33 6.35 -1.69
N SER A 51 -23.03 7.31 -2.55
CA SER A 51 -23.90 8.39 -2.95
C SER A 51 -24.49 8.11 -4.33
N GLU A 52 -25.82 8.24 -4.47
CA GLU A 52 -26.47 8.17 -5.78
C GLU A 52 -26.08 9.35 -6.70
N GLU A 53 -25.50 10.40 -6.13
CA GLU A 53 -25.03 11.60 -6.83
C GLU A 53 -23.53 11.57 -7.14
N ALA A 54 -22.81 10.51 -6.74
CA ALA A 54 -21.39 10.38 -7.03
C ALA A 54 -21.13 9.93 -8.47
N ASP A 55 -20.21 10.61 -9.14
CA ASP A 55 -19.84 10.38 -10.53
C ASP A 55 -18.35 10.07 -10.67
N ASN A 56 -18.00 9.47 -11.81
CA ASN A 56 -16.62 9.18 -12.20
C ASN A 56 -15.84 10.50 -12.40
N PRO A 57 -14.72 10.74 -11.70
CA PRO A 57 -13.93 11.97 -11.85
C PRO A 57 -13.07 11.95 -13.12
N SER A 58 -12.54 13.09 -13.56
CA SER A 58 -11.31 13.12 -14.35
C SER A 58 -10.09 12.81 -13.47
N PHE A 59 -8.95 12.45 -14.07
CA PHE A 59 -7.73 12.24 -13.29
C PHE A 59 -7.30 13.49 -12.50
N ASP A 60 -7.42 14.69 -13.09
CA ASP A 60 -7.10 15.95 -12.41
C ASP A 60 -8.02 16.20 -11.20
N GLU A 61 -9.32 15.88 -11.31
CA GLU A 61 -10.27 15.97 -10.20
C GLU A 61 -9.95 14.96 -9.10
N LEU A 62 -9.57 13.73 -9.47
CA LEU A 62 -9.11 12.71 -8.52
C LEU A 62 -7.88 13.20 -7.76
N VAL A 63 -6.84 13.66 -8.45
CA VAL A 63 -5.61 14.18 -7.82
C VAL A 63 -5.92 15.35 -6.88
N ALA A 64 -6.79 16.28 -7.30
CA ALA A 64 -7.21 17.40 -6.46
C ALA A 64 -7.96 16.96 -5.21
N PHE A 65 -8.81 15.94 -5.30
CA PHE A 65 -9.51 15.35 -4.17
C PHE A 65 -8.53 14.69 -3.20
N ILE A 66 -7.62 13.84 -3.72
CA ILE A 66 -6.63 13.14 -2.90
C ILE A 66 -5.78 14.12 -2.07
N TYR A 67 -5.31 15.22 -2.66
CA TYR A 67 -4.57 16.25 -1.92
C TYR A 67 -5.38 17.04 -0.89
N ALA A 68 -6.70 17.07 -1.03
CA ALA A 68 -7.57 17.76 -0.08
C ALA A 68 -8.03 16.84 1.06
N ASP A 69 -7.95 15.53 0.86
CA ASP A 69 -8.33 14.52 1.84
C ASP A 69 -7.25 14.36 2.92
N ASP A 70 -7.65 14.06 4.15
CA ASP A 70 -6.74 13.97 5.31
C ASP A 70 -6.46 12.54 5.78
N THR A 71 -6.96 11.54 5.05
CA THR A 71 -6.86 10.12 5.43
C THR A 71 -5.40 9.69 5.56
N ASN A 72 -4.53 10.15 4.67
CA ASN A 72 -3.10 9.83 4.67
C ASN A 72 -2.34 10.39 5.91
N MET A 73 -2.91 11.38 6.61
CA MET A 73 -2.32 11.99 7.82
C MET A 73 -2.66 11.18 9.07
N MET A 74 -3.53 10.18 8.97
CA MET A 74 -3.88 9.33 10.08
C MET A 74 -2.74 8.35 10.40
N PRO A 75 -2.49 8.04 11.68
CA PRO A 75 -1.54 7.01 12.05
C PRO A 75 -2.06 5.63 11.65
N TYR A 76 -1.16 4.77 11.17
CA TYR A 76 -1.40 3.35 11.06
C TYR A 76 -1.26 2.72 12.45
N ILE A 77 -2.36 2.25 13.02
CA ILE A 77 -2.41 1.73 14.39
C ILE A 77 -2.55 0.21 14.35
N LYS A 78 -1.49 -0.49 14.75
CA LYS A 78 -1.46 -1.96 14.89
C LYS A 78 -2.04 -2.40 16.22
N GLY A 79 -3.18 -3.08 16.15
CA GLY A 79 -3.82 -3.76 17.27
C GLY A 79 -4.41 -2.83 18.34
N GLY A 80 -5.03 -3.45 19.34
CA GLY A 80 -5.77 -2.73 20.38
C GLY A 80 -7.12 -2.20 19.90
N PRO A 81 -7.87 -1.53 20.79
CA PRO A 81 -9.23 -1.08 20.52
C PRO A 81 -9.33 0.08 19.50
N GLU A 82 -8.26 0.84 19.30
CA GLU A 82 -8.16 1.95 18.34
C GLU A 82 -7.37 1.57 17.09
N ALA A 83 -7.19 0.27 16.83
CA ALA A 83 -6.53 -0.21 15.62
C ALA A 83 -7.16 0.39 14.37
N PHE A 84 -6.30 0.83 13.46
CA PHE A 84 -6.64 1.55 12.24
C PHE A 84 -5.61 1.16 11.18
N VAL A 85 -6.01 0.25 10.29
CA VAL A 85 -5.14 -0.43 9.32
C VAL A 85 -5.61 -0.14 7.90
N CYS A 86 -4.93 -0.68 6.89
CA CYS A 86 -5.21 -0.40 5.47
C CYS A 86 -6.70 -0.47 5.09
N SER A 87 -7.46 -1.43 5.65
CA SER A 87 -8.90 -1.53 5.39
C SER A 87 -9.70 -0.33 5.90
N ASP A 88 -9.32 0.25 7.05
CA ASP A 88 -9.93 1.46 7.61
C ASP A 88 -9.53 2.72 6.84
N PHE A 89 -8.27 2.82 6.38
CA PHE A 89 -7.83 3.91 5.48
C PHE A 89 -8.68 3.89 4.19
N ALA A 90 -8.80 2.73 3.57
CA ALA A 90 -9.55 2.58 2.34
C ALA A 90 -11.06 2.82 2.52
N GLU A 91 -11.64 2.44 3.66
CA GLU A 91 -13.03 2.77 4.01
C GLU A 91 -13.22 4.29 4.12
N ARG A 92 -12.31 4.96 4.83
CA ARG A 92 -12.39 6.40 5.05
C ARG A 92 -12.27 7.17 3.75
N LEU A 93 -11.25 6.88 2.92
CA LEU A 93 -11.04 7.57 1.65
C LEU A 93 -12.22 7.36 0.70
N HIS A 94 -12.75 6.13 0.62
CA HIS A 94 -13.97 5.83 -0.13
C HIS A 94 -15.14 6.72 0.32
N ASN A 95 -15.44 6.72 1.61
CA ASN A 95 -16.60 7.44 2.15
C ASN A 95 -16.44 8.96 2.03
N ASN A 96 -15.22 9.48 2.13
CA ASN A 96 -14.92 10.89 1.91
C ASN A 96 -15.12 11.28 0.43
N ALA A 97 -14.70 10.44 -0.51
CA ALA A 97 -14.90 10.65 -1.94
C ALA A 97 -16.41 10.70 -2.29
N GLU A 98 -17.16 9.68 -1.86
CA GLU A 98 -18.60 9.59 -2.09
C GLU A 98 -19.35 10.78 -1.49
N ALA A 99 -18.92 11.26 -0.32
CA ALA A 99 -19.50 12.43 0.35
C ALA A 99 -19.30 13.76 -0.41
N VAL A 100 -18.29 13.84 -1.27
CA VAL A 100 -18.04 15.00 -2.15
C VAL A 100 -18.50 14.77 -3.59
N GLY A 101 -19.18 13.65 -3.87
CA GLY A 101 -19.72 13.33 -5.19
C GLY A 101 -18.72 12.67 -6.14
N ILE A 102 -17.63 12.10 -5.63
CA ILE A 102 -16.66 11.33 -6.40
C ILE A 102 -16.91 9.85 -6.17
N LYS A 103 -17.18 9.11 -7.24
CA LYS A 103 -17.44 7.68 -7.16
C LYS A 103 -16.15 6.92 -6.85
N ALA A 104 -16.17 6.10 -5.82
CA ALA A 104 -15.01 5.33 -5.37
C ALA A 104 -15.36 3.84 -5.24
N GLY A 105 -14.33 3.01 -5.26
CA GLY A 105 -14.40 1.61 -4.87
C GLY A 105 -13.39 1.31 -3.77
N TRP A 106 -13.66 0.28 -2.99
CA TRP A 106 -12.76 -0.32 -2.01
C TRP A 106 -12.20 -1.62 -2.59
N VAL A 107 -10.91 -1.89 -2.43
CA VAL A 107 -10.24 -3.03 -3.06
C VAL A 107 -9.53 -3.88 -2.02
N SER A 108 -9.83 -5.18 -2.00
CA SER A 108 -9.02 -6.19 -1.29
C SER A 108 -7.95 -6.72 -2.21
N ILE A 109 -6.72 -6.88 -1.73
CA ILE A 109 -5.60 -7.49 -2.44
C ILE A 109 -5.07 -8.65 -1.60
N ASP A 110 -4.97 -9.83 -2.21
CA ASP A 110 -4.41 -11.02 -1.58
C ASP A 110 -2.99 -11.30 -2.11
N TYR A 111 -2.09 -11.73 -1.21
CA TYR A 111 -0.73 -12.11 -1.57
C TYR A 111 -0.54 -13.62 -1.71
N ALA A 112 0.28 -14.03 -2.68
CA ALA A 112 0.52 -15.42 -3.03
C ALA A 112 1.20 -16.26 -1.93
N ASP A 113 1.90 -15.61 -1.00
CA ASP A 113 2.54 -16.27 0.15
C ASP A 113 1.57 -16.51 1.33
N GLY A 114 0.32 -16.03 1.23
CA GLY A 114 -0.68 -16.12 2.28
C GLY A 114 -0.43 -15.19 3.46
N SER A 115 0.44 -14.18 3.30
CA SER A 115 0.56 -13.08 4.26
C SER A 115 -0.73 -12.27 4.34
N ILE A 116 -0.83 -11.39 5.35
CA ILE A 116 -1.97 -10.48 5.47
C ILE A 116 -2.02 -9.62 4.20
N GLY A 117 -3.16 -9.65 3.52
CA GLY A 117 -3.40 -8.87 2.30
C GLY A 117 -3.38 -7.37 2.55
N HIS A 118 -3.69 -6.61 1.50
CA HIS A 118 -3.73 -5.15 1.55
C HIS A 118 -5.07 -4.61 1.09
N ALA A 119 -5.38 -3.37 1.46
CA ALA A 119 -6.58 -2.69 1.03
C ALA A 119 -6.25 -1.31 0.48
N VAL A 120 -6.85 -0.99 -0.67
CA VAL A 120 -6.66 0.28 -1.40
C VAL A 120 -7.99 0.77 -1.96
N ASN A 121 -8.00 1.92 -2.62
CA ASN A 121 -9.17 2.41 -3.34
C ASN A 121 -8.99 2.31 -4.85
N VAL A 122 -10.10 2.27 -5.57
CA VAL A 122 -10.12 2.37 -7.03
C VAL A 122 -11.09 3.46 -7.47
N PHE A 123 -10.69 4.21 -8.50
CA PHE A 123 -11.49 5.26 -9.11
C PHE A 123 -11.54 5.00 -10.61
N GLU A 124 -12.74 4.93 -11.18
CA GLU A 124 -12.90 4.93 -12.64
C GLU A 124 -12.82 6.38 -13.13
N THR A 125 -11.69 6.76 -13.71
CA THR A 125 -11.51 8.09 -14.28
C THR A 125 -12.05 8.17 -15.70
N THR A 126 -12.58 9.33 -16.07
CA THR A 126 -13.18 9.56 -17.40
C THR A 126 -12.17 9.62 -18.55
N ASP A 127 -10.89 9.80 -18.24
CA ASP A 127 -9.80 10.07 -19.19
C ASP A 127 -8.60 9.10 -19.07
N MET A 128 -8.41 8.43 -17.93
CA MET A 128 -7.28 7.51 -17.72
C MET A 128 -7.69 6.07 -17.35
N GLY A 129 -8.99 5.77 -17.22
CA GLY A 129 -9.48 4.46 -16.82
C GLY A 129 -9.38 4.23 -15.31
N LEU A 130 -9.18 2.98 -14.88
CA LEU A 130 -9.08 2.65 -13.46
C LEU A 130 -7.76 3.14 -12.87
N VAL A 131 -7.84 3.89 -11.78
CA VAL A 131 -6.70 4.35 -10.98
C VAL A 131 -6.84 3.77 -9.59
N PHE A 132 -5.79 3.08 -9.12
CA PHE A 132 -5.74 2.54 -7.76
C PHE A 132 -4.94 3.47 -6.87
N ILE A 133 -5.51 3.85 -5.72
CA ILE A 133 -4.90 4.78 -4.78
C ILE A 133 -4.65 4.08 -3.46
N ASP A 134 -3.40 4.12 -3.00
CA ASP A 134 -2.99 3.70 -1.66
C ASP A 134 -2.61 4.94 -0.85
N CYS A 135 -3.47 5.30 0.09
CA CYS A 135 -3.27 6.41 1.04
C CYS A 135 -2.82 5.91 2.42
N THR A 136 -2.39 4.64 2.53
CA THR A 136 -2.01 4.05 3.81
C THR A 136 -0.73 4.68 4.33
N GLY A 137 -0.87 5.52 5.36
CA GLY A 137 0.24 6.24 5.98
C GLY A 137 1.23 5.32 6.71
N GLU A 138 2.49 5.76 6.83
CA GLU A 138 3.56 5.01 7.52
C GLU A 138 3.75 5.38 9.00
N LEU A 139 2.94 6.29 9.55
CA LEU A 139 3.05 6.65 10.96
C LEU A 139 2.57 5.49 11.84
N LEU A 140 3.48 4.58 12.18
CA LEU A 140 3.19 3.34 12.89
C LEU A 140 3.07 3.57 14.40
N LYS A 141 1.88 3.30 14.92
CA LYS A 141 1.62 3.10 16.35
C LYS A 141 1.32 1.63 16.61
N THR A 142 1.86 1.10 17.69
CA THR A 142 1.63 -0.28 18.10
C THR A 142 1.06 -0.31 19.52
N TRP A 143 0.08 -1.18 19.76
CA TRP A 143 -0.48 -1.46 21.08
C TRP A 143 0.33 -2.53 21.80
N ASP A 144 0.83 -2.25 23.01
CA ASP A 144 1.56 -3.25 23.82
C ASP A 144 0.66 -4.09 24.76
N GLY A 145 -0.62 -3.74 24.88
CA GLY A 145 -1.55 -4.32 25.85
C GLY A 145 -2.07 -3.32 26.88
N GLU A 146 -1.38 -2.20 27.08
CA GLU A 146 -1.71 -1.16 28.07
C GLU A 146 -1.74 0.25 27.46
N ASP A 147 -0.80 0.57 26.57
CA ASP A 147 -0.68 1.88 25.92
C ASP A 147 -0.24 1.76 24.44
N TYR A 148 -0.46 2.85 23.69
CA TYR A 148 0.06 3.01 22.33
C TYR A 148 1.43 3.67 22.34
N PHE A 149 2.39 3.08 21.62
CA PHE A 149 3.71 3.67 21.39
C PHE A 149 4.00 3.75 19.89
N TYR A 150 4.82 4.72 19.50
CA TYR A 150 5.29 4.83 18.12
C TYR A 150 6.42 3.81 17.88
N ASP A 151 6.33 3.03 16.80
CA ASP A 151 7.27 1.93 16.51
C ASP A 151 8.67 2.45 16.09
N SER A 152 8.81 3.76 15.89
CA SER A 152 10.08 4.42 15.63
C SER A 152 10.00 5.93 15.86
N ASP A 153 11.16 6.56 16.10
CA ASP A 153 11.38 7.99 15.90
C ASP A 153 11.34 8.29 14.38
N ILE A 154 10.24 7.96 13.69
CA ILE A 154 10.07 8.33 12.28
C ILE A 154 10.23 9.84 12.21
N ASP A 155 11.27 10.26 11.50
CA ASP A 155 11.49 11.64 11.12
C ASP A 155 10.16 12.10 10.55
N HIS A 156 9.49 13.03 11.24
CA HIS A 156 8.19 13.50 10.82
C HIS A 156 8.42 14.11 9.44
N PHE A 157 8.07 13.37 8.38
CA PHE A 157 8.26 13.84 7.04
C PHE A 157 7.55 15.19 6.94
N ASN A 158 8.31 16.22 6.57
CA ASN A 158 7.77 17.57 6.48
C ASN A 158 6.73 17.70 5.35
N ASP A 159 6.67 16.71 4.45
CA ASP A 159 5.73 16.67 3.34
C ASP A 159 4.74 15.50 3.53
N LEU A 160 3.59 15.83 4.11
CA LEU A 160 2.52 14.88 4.42
C LEU A 160 1.85 14.32 3.15
N ASN A 161 1.98 15.00 2.02
CA ASN A 161 1.33 14.62 0.76
C ASN A 161 1.98 13.40 0.10
N LYS A 162 3.18 12.99 0.53
CA LYS A 162 3.89 11.85 -0.08
C LYS A 162 3.14 10.53 0.10
N TRP A 163 2.32 10.39 1.14
CA TRP A 163 1.60 9.16 1.44
C TRP A 163 0.43 8.87 0.50
N ASP A 164 0.07 9.83 -0.36
CA ASP A 164 -0.89 9.59 -1.43
C ASP A 164 -0.17 9.03 -2.65
N THR A 165 -0.41 7.75 -2.90
CA THR A 165 0.31 7.02 -3.95
C THR A 165 -0.63 6.36 -4.93
N VAL A 166 -0.19 6.22 -6.18
CA VAL A 166 -0.79 5.30 -7.14
C VAL A 166 -0.26 3.90 -6.84
N ALA A 167 -1.18 2.95 -6.66
CA ALA A 167 -0.86 1.54 -6.47
C ALA A 167 -0.74 0.83 -7.83
N TYR A 168 0.31 0.05 -7.99
CA TYR A 168 0.61 -0.75 -9.18
C TYR A 168 0.60 -2.23 -8.80
N PHE A 169 -0.24 -3.00 -9.47
CA PHE A 169 -0.25 -4.46 -9.31
C PHE A 169 -0.87 -5.17 -10.51
N LEU A 170 -0.39 -6.39 -10.75
CA LEU A 170 -0.99 -7.39 -11.62
C LEU A 170 -0.96 -8.74 -10.89
N ILE A 171 -1.93 -9.62 -11.18
CA ILE A 171 -1.90 -10.98 -10.65
C ILE A 171 -0.63 -11.69 -11.14
N GLY A 172 0.16 -12.20 -10.21
CA GLY A 172 1.44 -12.85 -10.44
C GLY A 172 2.65 -11.92 -10.30
N GLU A 173 2.43 -10.61 -10.15
CA GLU A 173 3.48 -9.60 -10.06
C GLU A 173 3.53 -8.95 -8.67
N ILE A 174 4.59 -8.20 -8.40
CA ILE A 174 4.78 -7.56 -7.10
C ILE A 174 3.86 -6.33 -6.95
N TYR A 175 3.25 -6.17 -5.78
CA TYR A 175 2.58 -4.92 -5.44
C TYR A 175 3.62 -3.84 -5.18
N GLY A 176 3.41 -2.67 -5.76
CA GLY A 176 4.15 -1.48 -5.38
C GLY A 176 3.33 -0.22 -5.53
N ARG A 177 3.96 0.91 -5.20
CA ARG A 177 3.32 2.22 -5.21
C ARG A 177 4.32 3.32 -5.52
N ILE A 178 3.84 4.39 -6.16
CA ILE A 178 4.62 5.59 -6.51
C ILE A 178 3.79 6.80 -6.08
N ALA A 179 4.43 7.86 -5.58
CA ALA A 179 3.74 9.08 -5.17
C ALA A 179 2.89 9.64 -6.34
N ILE A 180 1.70 10.15 -6.03
CA ILE A 180 0.72 10.56 -7.05
C ILE A 180 1.20 11.75 -7.91
N ASP A 181 2.13 12.56 -7.42
CA ASP A 181 2.82 13.62 -8.18
C ASP A 181 4.01 13.13 -9.01
N GLU A 182 4.55 11.96 -8.70
CA GLU A 182 5.70 11.38 -9.40
C GLU A 182 5.29 10.41 -10.51
N THR A 183 4.02 9.98 -10.55
CA THR A 183 3.52 9.08 -11.60
C THR A 183 3.34 9.78 -12.95
N GLU A 184 4.07 9.33 -13.97
CA GLU A 184 3.86 9.75 -15.36
C GLU A 184 2.96 8.78 -16.16
N SER A 185 2.69 7.58 -15.62
CA SER A 185 1.95 6.52 -16.30
C SER A 185 1.30 5.55 -15.31
N LEU A 186 0.12 5.04 -15.64
CA LEU A 186 -0.62 4.04 -14.87
C LEU A 186 -0.29 2.59 -15.29
N GLU A 187 0.50 2.43 -16.36
CA GLU A 187 0.88 1.10 -16.85
C GLU A 187 1.85 0.42 -15.88
N TYR A 188 1.62 -0.86 -15.59
CA TYR A 188 2.47 -1.60 -14.65
C TYR A 188 3.95 -1.62 -15.06
N GLY A 189 4.26 -1.63 -16.36
CA GLY A 189 5.65 -1.56 -16.85
C GLY A 189 6.38 -0.27 -16.45
N TYR A 190 5.66 0.83 -16.21
CA TYR A 190 6.26 2.05 -15.66
C TYR A 190 6.80 1.83 -14.24
N PHE A 191 6.06 1.07 -13.42
CA PHE A 191 6.50 0.67 -12.09
C PHE A 191 7.69 -0.30 -12.14
N GLU A 192 7.73 -1.23 -13.11
CA GLU A 192 8.89 -2.10 -13.32
C GLU A 192 10.16 -1.29 -13.62
N ASP A 193 10.07 -0.35 -14.57
CA ASP A 193 11.18 0.55 -14.91
C ASP A 193 11.61 1.39 -13.69
N TYR A 194 10.65 1.88 -12.91
CA TYR A 194 10.92 2.63 -11.68
C TYR A 194 11.72 1.81 -10.65
N ILE A 195 11.31 0.55 -10.40
CA ILE A 195 12.03 -0.34 -9.48
C ILE A 195 13.43 -0.68 -10.00
N GLU A 196 13.58 -0.99 -11.29
CA GLU A 196 14.89 -1.30 -11.89
C GLU A 196 15.86 -0.11 -11.78
N ASN A 197 15.36 1.12 -11.97
CA ASN A 197 16.14 2.33 -11.79
C ASN A 197 16.58 2.53 -10.33
N TRP A 198 15.70 2.27 -9.36
CA TRP A 198 16.05 2.31 -7.94
C TRP A 198 17.08 1.25 -7.54
N GLU A 199 16.98 0.03 -8.07
CA GLU A 199 17.99 -1.01 -7.84
C GLU A 199 19.35 -0.64 -8.44
N SER A 200 19.34 -0.06 -9.63
CA SER A 200 20.53 0.49 -10.29
C SER A 200 21.16 1.61 -9.47
N TYR A 201 20.35 2.54 -8.95
CA TYR A 201 20.80 3.61 -8.07
C TYR A 201 21.43 3.06 -6.78
N ARG A 202 20.77 2.10 -6.11
CA ARG A 202 21.28 1.48 -4.88
C ARG A 202 22.61 0.77 -5.10
N THR A 203 22.75 0.09 -6.24
CA THR A 203 24.01 -0.56 -6.63
C THR A 203 25.11 0.47 -6.83
N LEU A 204 24.84 1.53 -7.61
CA LEU A 204 25.79 2.61 -7.84
C LEU A 204 26.19 3.34 -6.55
N LEU A 205 25.24 3.58 -5.65
CA LEU A 205 25.49 4.20 -4.35
C LEU A 205 26.38 3.32 -3.47
N ALA A 206 26.13 2.00 -3.43
CA ALA A 206 26.95 1.06 -2.68
C ALA A 206 28.39 1.02 -3.24
N ASP A 207 28.53 0.88 -4.55
CA ASP A 207 29.83 0.87 -5.23
C ASP A 207 30.59 2.18 -5.00
N TYR A 208 29.91 3.32 -5.13
CA TYR A 208 30.49 4.64 -4.84
C TYR A 208 31.00 4.75 -3.41
N ASN A 209 30.20 4.34 -2.42
CA ASN A 209 30.57 4.41 -1.02
C ASN A 209 31.78 3.51 -0.70
N ASP A 210 31.80 2.30 -1.25
CA ASP A 210 32.92 1.38 -1.11
C ASP A 210 34.19 1.92 -1.76
N GLU A 211 34.07 2.55 -2.92
CA GLU A 211 35.21 3.09 -3.65
C GLU A 211 35.76 4.36 -3.01
N VAL A 212 34.90 5.25 -2.50
CA VAL A 212 35.31 6.38 -1.66
C VAL A 212 36.07 5.89 -0.42
N LYS A 213 35.59 4.83 0.24
CA LYS A 213 36.28 4.25 1.39
C LYS A 213 37.66 3.71 1.03
N ARG A 214 37.80 3.03 -0.11
CA ARG A 214 39.09 2.53 -0.61
C ARG A 214 40.03 3.67 -0.97
N TYR A 215 39.55 4.68 -1.68
CA TYR A 215 40.32 5.88 -2.03
C TYR A 215 40.84 6.59 -0.77
N ASN A 216 39.96 6.83 0.20
CA ASN A 216 40.34 7.47 1.47
C ASN A 216 41.41 6.67 2.21
N ASN A 217 41.27 5.34 2.30
CA ASN A 217 42.28 4.48 2.90
C ASN A 217 43.62 4.48 2.13
N ALA A 218 43.57 4.56 0.80
CA ALA A 218 44.77 4.59 -0.04
C ALA A 218 45.51 5.94 0.06
N ALA A 219 44.78 7.03 0.26
CA ALA A 219 45.32 8.38 0.42
C ALA A 219 45.78 8.70 1.85
N ASP A 220 45.26 7.99 2.86
CA ASP A 220 45.49 8.32 4.27
C ASP A 220 46.98 8.33 4.63
N GLY A 221 47.41 9.41 5.29
CA GLY A 221 48.79 9.63 5.71
C GLY A 221 49.83 9.74 4.60
N LYS A 222 49.43 9.75 3.31
CA LYS A 222 50.37 9.81 2.18
C LYS A 222 50.55 11.22 1.63
N THR A 223 51.74 11.48 1.07
CA THR A 223 52.02 12.65 0.24
C THR A 223 52.43 12.17 -1.14
N PHE A 224 51.76 12.69 -2.17
CA PHE A 224 52.01 12.30 -3.56
C PHE A 224 52.91 13.34 -4.25
N ILE A 225 53.93 12.87 -4.97
CA ILE A 225 54.79 13.73 -5.78
C ILE A 225 54.12 13.96 -7.13
N ILE A 226 53.84 15.21 -7.48
CA ILE A 226 53.20 15.56 -8.76
C ILE A 226 54.00 14.97 -9.94
N GLY A 227 53.28 14.30 -10.84
CA GLY A 227 53.85 13.64 -12.01
C GLY A 227 54.47 12.26 -11.73
N SER A 228 54.41 11.75 -10.50
CA SER A 228 54.71 10.35 -10.24
C SER A 228 53.59 9.43 -10.73
N GLU A 229 53.90 8.16 -10.97
CA GLU A 229 52.91 7.15 -11.35
C GLU A 229 51.80 7.02 -10.29
N GLU A 230 52.15 7.02 -9.01
CA GLU A 230 51.18 6.96 -7.90
C GLU A 230 50.28 8.22 -7.87
N TYR A 231 50.83 9.40 -8.16
CA TYR A 231 50.02 10.63 -8.26
C TYR A 231 49.04 10.59 -9.42
N GLU A 232 49.49 10.21 -10.62
CA GLU A 232 48.59 10.13 -11.79
C GLU A 232 47.52 9.05 -11.60
N TYR A 233 47.86 7.92 -10.96
CA TYR A 233 46.89 6.90 -10.58
C TYR A 233 45.82 7.45 -9.62
N MET A 234 46.21 8.08 -8.52
CA MET A 234 45.26 8.65 -7.55
C MET A 234 44.40 9.76 -8.15
N LYS A 235 44.96 10.54 -9.08
CA LYS A 235 44.23 11.59 -9.81
C LYS A 235 43.21 11.00 -10.78
N ALA A 236 43.55 9.93 -11.51
CA ALA A 236 42.61 9.23 -12.38
C ALA A 236 41.46 8.62 -11.55
N TRP A 237 41.80 7.97 -10.44
CA TRP A 237 40.80 7.40 -9.52
C TRP A 237 39.87 8.47 -8.94
N GLN A 238 40.39 9.64 -8.57
CA GLN A 238 39.56 10.77 -8.14
C GLN A 238 38.60 11.23 -9.25
N ALA A 239 39.05 11.24 -10.51
CA ALA A 239 38.19 11.61 -11.64
C ALA A 239 37.07 10.59 -11.88
N GLU A 240 37.33 9.30 -11.66
CA GLU A 240 36.31 8.24 -11.71
C GLU A 240 35.27 8.43 -10.59
N LEU A 241 35.70 8.69 -9.35
CA LEU A 241 34.79 8.99 -8.24
C LEU A 241 33.90 10.21 -8.52
N ILE A 242 34.42 11.23 -9.20
CA ILE A 242 33.63 12.39 -9.62
C ILE A 242 32.55 11.99 -10.63
N GLN A 243 32.87 11.14 -11.61
CA GLN A 243 31.90 10.64 -12.59
C GLN A 243 30.82 9.78 -11.92
N MET A 244 31.20 8.87 -11.03
CA MET A 244 30.25 8.05 -10.26
C MET A 244 29.31 8.93 -9.44
N LYS A 245 29.85 9.96 -8.77
CA LYS A 245 29.04 10.92 -8.03
C LYS A 245 28.04 11.64 -8.93
N GLN A 246 28.48 12.12 -10.11
CA GLN A 246 27.60 12.81 -11.06
C GLN A 246 26.48 11.90 -11.56
N ALA A 247 26.79 10.65 -11.92
CA ALA A 247 25.79 9.69 -12.36
C ALA A 247 24.77 9.39 -11.25
N ARG A 248 25.25 9.22 -10.01
CA ARG A 248 24.39 9.01 -8.83
C ARG A 248 23.49 10.22 -8.59
N ASP A 249 24.03 11.44 -8.56
CA ASP A 249 23.27 12.68 -8.30
C ASP A 249 22.20 12.90 -9.39
N GLU A 250 22.46 12.50 -10.64
CA GLU A 250 21.50 12.53 -11.74
C GLU A 250 20.36 11.52 -11.53
N MET A 251 20.67 10.29 -11.13
CA MET A 251 19.66 9.27 -10.84
C MET A 251 18.80 9.65 -9.64
N GLU A 252 19.40 10.17 -8.57
CA GLU A 252 18.69 10.66 -7.37
C GLU A 252 17.67 11.75 -7.76
N ARG A 253 18.05 12.68 -8.64
CA ARG A 253 17.13 13.71 -9.13
C ARG A 253 15.98 13.17 -9.98
N GLN A 254 16.19 12.07 -10.70
CA GLN A 254 15.15 11.46 -11.54
C GLN A 254 14.19 10.59 -10.72
N LEU A 255 14.72 9.88 -9.73
CA LEU A 255 13.95 8.94 -8.89
C LEU A 255 13.18 9.62 -7.78
N GLY A 256 13.50 10.87 -7.46
CA GLY A 256 12.91 11.58 -6.34
C GLY A 256 13.51 11.15 -5.01
N ASP A 257 12.91 11.65 -3.93
CA ASP A 257 13.46 11.48 -2.59
C ASP A 257 12.92 10.22 -1.87
N TYR A 258 12.04 9.45 -2.49
CA TYR A 258 11.30 8.39 -1.81
C TYR A 258 11.25 7.08 -2.59
N TYR A 259 11.52 5.98 -1.88
CA TYR A 259 11.43 4.62 -2.41
C TYR A 259 10.45 3.80 -1.57
N TYR A 260 9.28 3.49 -2.14
CA TYR A 260 8.31 2.60 -1.51
C TYR A 260 8.75 1.15 -1.65
N LEU A 261 8.83 0.44 -0.52
CA LEU A 261 9.15 -0.98 -0.51
C LEU A 261 7.96 -1.77 -1.09
N PRO A 262 8.18 -2.59 -2.14
CA PRO A 262 7.15 -3.49 -2.64
C PRO A 262 6.71 -4.50 -1.57
N SER A 263 5.41 -4.84 -1.51
CA SER A 263 4.81 -5.51 -0.35
C SER A 263 4.31 -6.96 -0.56
N GLY A 264 4.59 -7.58 -1.71
CA GLY A 264 4.32 -9.01 -1.95
C GLY A 264 3.86 -9.31 -3.38
N ILE A 265 3.82 -10.58 -3.77
CA ILE A 265 3.29 -10.99 -5.09
C ILE A 265 1.77 -11.08 -4.99
N VAL A 266 1.04 -10.34 -5.82
CA VAL A 266 -0.42 -10.35 -5.84
C VAL A 266 -0.93 -11.66 -6.42
N SER A 267 -1.79 -12.36 -5.68
CA SER A 267 -2.46 -13.58 -6.15
C SER A 267 -3.88 -13.32 -6.62
N ASP A 268 -4.58 -12.37 -6.01
CA ASP A 268 -5.96 -12.03 -6.35
C ASP A 268 -6.31 -10.63 -5.86
N TYR A 269 -7.39 -10.06 -6.39
CA TYR A 269 -7.98 -8.84 -5.85
C TYR A 269 -9.49 -8.78 -6.11
N THR A 270 -10.23 -8.11 -5.23
CA THR A 270 -11.68 -7.90 -5.38
C THR A 270 -12.02 -6.43 -5.21
N ILE A 271 -12.82 -5.89 -6.14
CA ILE A 271 -13.33 -4.52 -6.09
C ILE A 271 -14.76 -4.51 -5.56
N TYR A 272 -15.00 -3.64 -4.59
CA TYR A 272 -16.30 -3.35 -4.00
C TYR A 272 -16.70 -1.93 -4.37
N TRP A 273 -17.79 -1.79 -5.12
CA TRP A 273 -18.37 -0.52 -5.55
C TRP A 273 -19.59 -0.14 -4.72
#